data_AF-A0A0B6Y2T0-F1
#
_entry.id   AF-A0A0B6Y2T0-F1
#
_cell.length_a   1.000
_cell.length_b   1.000
_cell.length_c   1.000
_cell.angle_alpha   90.00
_cell.angle_beta   90.00
_cell.angle_gamma   90.00
#
_symmetry.space_group_name_H-M   'P 1'
#
loop_
_entity.id
_entity.type
_entity.pdbx_description
1 polymer ?
#
loop_
_entity_poly.entity_id
_entity_poly.type
_entity_poly.pdbx_seq_one_letter_code
_entity_poly.pdbx_strand_id
1 'polypeptide(L)' 'CAVKTCWRGLPPFKDIGEFLKDSYETSVRLAGRSKRKLRRKDKSMRRQPISHEELVHMSRSPNYCNTNL' A
#
# COMPACT_ATOMS: atom_id res chain seq x y z
N CYS A 1 37.39 -16.08 -0.51
CA CYS A 1 36.78 -15.03 0.36
C CYS A 1 37.79 -14.22 1.17
N ALA A 2 39.11 -14.33 0.92
CA ALA A 2 40.13 -13.66 1.73
C ALA A 2 40.04 -12.12 1.69
N VAL A 3 39.60 -11.56 0.56
CA VAL A 3 39.15 -10.16 0.45
C VAL A 3 37.90 -10.14 -0.43
N LYS A 4 36.88 -9.38 -0.03
CA LYS A 4 35.69 -9.09 -0.84
C LYS A 4 35.36 -7.61 -0.75
N THR A 5 34.93 -7.04 -1.86
CA THR A 5 34.37 -5.69 -1.94
C THR A 5 32.91 -5.82 -2.39
N CYS A 6 32.01 -5.16 -1.66
CA CYS A 6 30.57 -5.23 -1.91
C CYS A 6 30.03 -3.82 -2.20
N TRP A 7 28.94 -3.75 -2.97
CA TRP A 7 28.17 -2.54 -3.22
C TRP A 7 26.67 -2.81 -3.00
N ARG A 8 25.87 -1.76 -2.84
CA ARG A 8 24.41 -1.90 -2.76
C ARG A 8 23.86 -2.23 -4.14
N GLY A 9 23.16 -3.35 -4.22
CA GLY A 9 22.33 -3.71 -5.37
C GLY A 9 20.86 -3.53 -5.05
N LEU A 10 20.04 -3.37 -6.09
CA LEU A 10 18.60 -3.50 -5.96
C LEU A 10 18.23 -4.99 -5.85
N PRO A 11 17.16 -5.33 -5.11
CA PRO A 11 16.63 -6.69 -5.13
C PRO A 11 16.07 -7.03 -6.52
N PRO A 12 15.89 -8.32 -6.83
CA PRO A 12 15.08 -8.75 -7.96
C PRO A 12 13.73 -8.03 -7.99
N PHE A 13 13.28 -7.61 -9.16
CA PHE A 13 12.01 -6.88 -9.29
C PHE A 13 10.79 -7.70 -8.84
N LYS A 14 10.88 -9.03 -8.93
CA LYS A 14 9.85 -9.95 -8.41
C LYS A 14 9.59 -9.73 -6.92
N ASP A 15 10.64 -9.58 -6.12
CA ASP A 15 10.53 -9.39 -4.66
C ASP A 15 9.85 -8.06 -4.34
N ILE A 16 10.13 -7.02 -5.14
CA ILE A 16 9.45 -5.73 -5.06
C ILE A 16 7.96 -5.87 -5.40
N GLY A 17 7.65 -6.64 -6.45
CA GLY A 17 6.27 -6.91 -6.87
C GLY A 17 5.46 -7.65 -5.82
N GLU A 18 6.05 -8.67 -5.19
CA GLU A 18 5.43 -9.41 -4.08
C GLU A 18 5.18 -8.49 -2.88
N PHE A 19 6.18 -7.68 -2.47
CA PHE A 19 6.01 -6.71 -1.39
C PHE A 19 4.87 -5.71 -1.65
N LEU A 20 4.80 -5.16 -2.88
CA LEU A 20 3.73 -4.21 -3.23
C LEU A 20 2.36 -4.89 -3.34
N LYS A 21 2.31 -6.17 -3.76
CA LYS A 21 1.08 -6.94 -3.81
C LYS A 21 0.50 -7.17 -2.41
N ASP A 22 1.34 -7.50 -1.43
CA ASP A 22 0.92 -7.65 -0.04
C ASP A 22 0.37 -6.34 0.55
N SER A 23 1.04 -5.20 0.24
CA SER A 23 0.55 -3.87 0.61
C SER A 23 -0.78 -3.50 -0.08
N TYR A 24 -1.00 -3.99 -1.30
CA TYR A 24 -2.28 -3.82 -2.02
C TYR A 24 -3.41 -4.59 -1.36
N GLU A 25 -3.17 -5.86 -1.00
CA GLU A 25 -4.16 -6.73 -0.34
C GLU A 25 -4.54 -6.22 1.06
N THR A 26 -3.61 -5.53 1.75
CA THR A 26 -3.80 -4.94 3.07
C THR A 26 -4.06 -3.43 3.05
N SER A 27 -4.35 -2.86 1.88
CA SER A 27 -4.46 -1.41 1.69
C SER A 27 -5.51 -0.73 2.57
N VAL A 28 -5.26 0.53 2.90
CA VAL A 28 -6.04 1.30 3.87
C VAL A 28 -7.09 2.14 3.16
N ARG A 29 -8.36 1.89 3.48
CA ARG A 29 -9.45 2.75 3.02
C ARG A 29 -9.47 4.08 3.78
N LEU A 30 -9.53 5.19 3.05
CA LEU A 30 -9.57 6.54 3.62
C LEU A 30 -10.99 7.00 3.98
N ALA A 31 -11.09 7.82 5.03
CA ALA A 31 -12.32 8.53 5.37
C ALA A 31 -12.54 9.71 4.40
N GLY A 32 -13.59 9.66 3.58
CA GLY A 32 -13.84 10.61 2.48
C GLY A 32 -14.14 12.07 2.84
N ARG A 33 -13.97 12.51 4.10
CA ARG A 33 -14.28 13.89 4.54
C ARG A 33 -13.12 14.65 5.19
N SER A 34 -11.93 14.06 5.27
CA SER A 34 -10.83 14.72 5.98
C SER A 34 -10.04 15.63 5.04
N LYS A 35 -10.43 16.90 4.92
CA LYS A 35 -9.75 17.91 4.09
C LYS A 35 -8.34 18.31 4.57
N ARG A 36 -7.90 17.85 5.75
CA ARG A 36 -6.63 18.29 6.38
C ARG A 36 -5.65 17.17 6.74
N LYS A 37 -6.11 15.92 6.94
CA LYS A 37 -5.24 14.78 7.33
C LYS A 37 -5.77 13.46 6.78
N LEU A 38 -4.92 12.64 6.17
CA LEU A 38 -5.29 11.27 5.81
C LEU A 38 -5.65 10.49 7.08
N ARG A 39 -6.81 9.84 7.08
CA ARG A 39 -7.31 9.06 8.21
C ARG A 39 -7.93 7.77 7.70
N ARG A 40 -7.70 6.68 8.42
CA ARG A 40 -8.36 5.40 8.18
C ARG A 40 -9.88 5.57 8.27
N LYS A 41 -10.61 4.89 7.38
CA LYS A 41 -12.08 4.91 7.32
C LYS A 41 -12.68 4.29 8.59
N ASP A 42 -12.10 3.17 9.03
CA ASP A 42 -12.49 2.49 10.26
C ASP A 42 -12.41 3.44 11.46
N LYS A 43 -13.46 3.45 12.28
CA LYS A 43 -13.56 4.31 13.47
C LYS A 43 -12.60 3.88 14.57
N SER A 44 -12.39 2.58 14.77
CA SER A 44 -11.49 2.02 15.80
C SER A 44 -10.04 2.41 15.51
N MET A 45 -9.62 2.30 14.24
CA MET A 45 -8.26 2.56 13.80
C MET A 45 -8.02 4.01 13.33
N ARG A 46 -8.99 4.91 13.52
CA ARG A 46 -8.93 6.28 12.98
C ARG A 46 -7.79 7.13 13.53
N ARG A 47 -7.34 6.82 14.75
CA ARG A 47 -6.22 7.50 15.42
C ARG A 47 -4.87 6.90 15.06
N GLN A 48 -4.84 5.68 14.51
CA GLN A 48 -3.61 5.06 14.06
C GLN A 48 -3.09 5.82 12.83
N PRO A 49 -1.82 6.25 12.83
CA PRO A 49 -1.21 6.86 11.65
C PRO A 49 -1.18 5.86 10.49
N ILE A 50 -1.12 6.40 9.29
CA ILE A 50 -0.91 5.63 8.07
C ILE A 50 0.59 5.70 7.80
N SER A 51 1.25 4.55 7.70
CA SER A 51 2.66 4.44 7.36
C SER A 51 2.90 4.89 5.91
N HIS A 52 4.10 5.37 5.62
CA HIS A 52 4.51 5.72 4.26
C HIS A 52 4.58 4.51 3.31
N GLU A 53 4.67 3.30 3.86
CA GLU A 53 4.76 2.05 3.11
C GLU A 53 3.38 1.41 2.83
N GLU A 54 2.31 1.93 3.48
CA GLU A 54 0.95 1.44 3.28
C GLU A 54 0.31 2.07 2.04
N LEU A 55 -0.24 1.23 1.16
CA LEU A 55 -1.09 1.71 0.08
C LEU A 55 -2.44 2.20 0.63
N VAL A 56 -2.96 3.29 0.06
CA VAL A 56 -4.22 3.91 0.47
C VAL A 56 -5.20 4.01 -0.69
N HIS A 57 -6.50 3.88 -0.40
CA HIS A 57 -7.55 4.03 -1.41
C HIS A 57 -8.80 4.74 -0.85
N MET A 58 -9.52 5.47 -1.70
CA MET A 58 -10.73 6.20 -1.29
C MET A 58 -12.01 5.43 -1.63
N SER A 59 -12.05 4.88 -2.84
CA SER A 59 -13.21 4.19 -3.41
C SER A 59 -13.00 2.69 -3.40
N ARG A 60 -14.10 1.93 -3.35
CA ARG A 60 -14.04 0.47 -3.58
C ARG A 60 -13.78 0.23 -5.06
N SER A 61 -13.06 -0.83 -5.37
CA SER A 61 -12.92 -1.32 -6.75
C SER A 61 -14.30 -1.65 -7.32
N PRO A 62 -14.53 -1.40 -8.62
CA PRO A 62 -15.75 -1.82 -9.29
C PRO A 62 -15.83 -3.36 -9.37
N ASN A 63 -17.00 -3.86 -9.77
CA ASN A 63 -17.12 -5.27 -10.13
C ASN A 63 -16.53 -5.46 -11.54
N TYR A 64 -15.40 -6.16 -11.63
CA TYR A 64 -14.71 -6.40 -12.90
C TYR A 64 -15.32 -7.53 -13.76
N CYS A 65 -16.32 -8.26 -13.24
CA CYS A 65 -16.99 -9.32 -14.01
C CYS A 65 -17.98 -8.75 -15.03
N ASN A 66 -18.55 -7.58 -14.77
CA ASN A 66 -19.53 -6.96 -15.64
C ASN A 66 -18.86 -5.89 -16.50
N THR A 67 -19.30 -5.78 -17.75
CA THR A 67 -18.95 -4.61 -18.58
C THR A 67 -19.53 -3.35 -17.96
N ASN A 68 -18.71 -2.30 -17.85
CA ASN A 68 -19.20 -0.99 -17.46
C ASN A 68 -20.00 -0.43 -18.63
N LEU A 69 -21.32 -0.37 -18.50
CA LEU A 69 -22.24 0.29 -19.44
C LEU A 69 -22.23 1.81 -19.23
#